data_AF-A0A3N5L1Y4-F1
#
_entry.id   AF-A0A3N5L1Y4-F1
#
_cell.length_a   1.000
_cell.length_b   1.000
_cell.length_c   1.000
_cell.angle_alpha   90.00
_cell.angle_beta   90.00
_cell.angle_gamma   90.00
#
_symmetry.space_group_name_H-M   'P 1'
#
loop_
_entity.id
_entity.type
_entity.pdbx_description
1 polymer ?
#
loop_
_entity_poly.entity_id
_entity_poly.type
_entity_poly.pdbx_seq_one_letter_code
_entity_poly.pdbx_strand_id
1 'polypeptide(L)'
;MSGDLQGCWYTDVLTSKDNGTPSGVYLEAGQEMFVPFAGTGSFTTTYKFESKWAPDVSSGVEVKGRCQHPIVAGTGEFFGVSGRVDFKDVVANGTYVYRGHLKV
;
A
#
# COMPACT_ATOMS: atom_id res chain seq x y z
N MET A 1 -8.23 2.32 7.87
CA MET A 1 -8.44 2.65 6.45
C MET A 1 -9.66 3.56 6.35
N SER A 2 -9.54 4.75 5.76
CA SER A 2 -10.64 5.72 5.61
C SER A 2 -10.94 5.99 4.12
N GLY A 3 -12.21 5.93 3.73
CA GLY A 3 -12.72 6.02 2.35
C GLY A 3 -13.91 5.07 2.13
N ASP A 4 -14.34 4.88 0.88
CA ASP A 4 -15.54 4.09 0.54
C ASP A 4 -15.28 2.58 0.40
N LEU A 5 -14.03 2.14 0.32
CA LEU A 5 -13.67 0.71 0.37
C LEU A 5 -13.77 0.23 1.83
N GLN A 6 -14.80 -0.57 2.09
CA GLN A 6 -15.02 -1.25 3.37
C GLN A 6 -14.73 -2.74 3.20
N GLY A 7 -13.66 -3.22 3.83
CA GLY A 7 -13.21 -4.60 3.68
C GLY A 7 -11.92 -4.89 4.44
N CYS A 8 -11.41 -6.10 4.23
CA CYS A 8 -10.08 -6.52 4.66
C CYS A 8 -9.06 -6.27 3.56
N TRP A 9 -7.88 -5.78 3.93
CA TRP A 9 -6.73 -5.62 3.04
C TRP A 9 -5.60 -6.50 3.55
N TYR A 10 -5.22 -7.50 2.75
CA TYR A 10 -4.16 -8.43 3.08
C TYR A 10 -2.91 -8.05 2.30
N THR A 11 -1.77 -7.96 2.98
CA THR A 11 -0.49 -7.58 2.38
C THR A 11 0.51 -8.72 2.54
N ASP A 12 1.16 -9.09 1.45
CA ASP A 12 2.25 -10.05 1.43
C ASP A 12 3.52 -9.35 0.93
N VAL A 13 4.50 -9.24 1.83
CA VAL A 13 5.79 -8.61 1.55
C VAL A 13 6.67 -9.64 0.86
N LEU A 14 6.94 -9.43 -0.43
CA LEU A 14 7.78 -10.35 -1.21
C LEU A 14 9.26 -10.03 -1.05
N THR A 15 9.59 -8.74 -1.02
CA THR A 15 10.98 -8.27 -0.87
C THR A 15 11.01 -7.02 -0.04
N SER A 16 11.98 -6.94 0.87
CA SER A 16 12.30 -5.71 1.60
C SER A 16 13.82 -5.52 1.66
N LYS A 17 14.24 -4.25 1.64
CA LYS A 17 15.64 -3.86 1.74
C LYS A 17 15.75 -2.59 2.57
N ASP A 18 16.38 -2.74 3.73
CA ASP A 18 16.81 -1.63 4.57
C ASP A 18 18.29 -1.33 4.29
N ASN A 19 18.59 -0.14 3.78
CA ASN A 19 19.95 0.31 3.56
C ASN A 19 20.54 1.04 4.78
N GLY A 20 19.79 1.23 5.87
CA GLY A 20 20.25 1.75 7.15
C GLY A 20 21.03 3.05 7.09
N THR A 21 21.73 3.41 8.17
CA THR A 21 22.62 4.59 8.22
C THR A 21 23.82 4.43 7.26
N PRO A 22 24.28 5.49 6.56
CA PRO A 22 23.77 6.87 6.55
C PRO A 22 22.67 7.10 5.50
N SER A 23 22.32 6.05 4.75
CA SER A 23 21.38 6.14 3.64
C SER A 23 19.95 6.40 4.11
N GLY A 24 19.48 5.79 5.20
CA GLY A 24 18.10 5.85 5.64
C GLY A 24 17.09 5.44 4.57
N VAL A 25 17.50 4.70 3.53
CA VAL A 25 16.61 4.29 2.44
C VAL A 25 16.02 2.92 2.76
N TYR A 26 14.71 2.84 2.71
CA TYR A 26 13.96 1.59 2.81
C TYR A 26 13.17 1.36 1.52
N LEU A 27 13.27 0.14 0.98
CA LEU A 27 12.56 -0.29 -0.22
C LEU A 27 11.79 -1.55 0.11
N GLU A 28 10.54 -1.62 -0.33
CA GLU A 28 9.71 -2.80 -0.19
C GLU A 28 8.88 -3.01 -1.44
N ALA A 29 8.64 -4.27 -1.81
CA ALA A 29 7.69 -4.62 -2.84
C ALA A 29 6.94 -5.89 -2.45
N GLY A 30 5.69 -5.95 -2.85
CA GLY A 30 4.84 -7.07 -2.49
C GLY A 30 3.54 -7.11 -3.28
N GLN A 31 2.66 -7.98 -2.81
CA GLN A 31 1.31 -8.16 -3.34
C GLN A 31 0.29 -7.85 -2.27
N GLU A 32 -0.89 -7.41 -2.69
CA GLU A 32 -1.98 -7.19 -1.76
C GLU A 32 -3.29 -7.68 -2.35
N MET A 33 -4.24 -8.01 -1.48
CA MET A 33 -5.59 -8.42 -1.85
C MET A 33 -6.60 -7.67 -1.00
N PHE A 34 -7.55 -7.02 -1.67
CA PHE A 34 -8.72 -6.45 -1.03
C PHE A 34 -9.91 -7.39 -1.14
N VAL A 35 -10.59 -7.62 0.00
CA VAL A 35 -11.84 -8.37 0.09
C VAL A 35 -12.89 -7.48 0.75
N PRO A 36 -13.99 -7.10 0.08
CA PRO A 36 -15.00 -6.23 0.67
C PRO A 36 -15.81 -6.96 1.75
N PHE A 37 -16.37 -6.22 2.71
CA PHE A 37 -17.28 -6.81 3.71
C PHE A 37 -18.64 -7.22 3.11
N ALA A 38 -19.05 -6.57 2.02
CA ALA A 38 -20.27 -6.85 1.29
C ALA A 38 -19.97 -6.89 -0.22
N GLY A 39 -20.65 -7.77 -0.95
CA GLY A 39 -20.41 -8.03 -2.37
C GLY A 39 -19.72 -9.38 -2.61
N THR A 40 -19.41 -9.66 -3.87
CA THR A 40 -18.72 -10.90 -4.27
C THR A 40 -17.44 -10.60 -5.04
N GLY A 41 -16.35 -11.29 -4.67
CA GLY A 41 -15.05 -11.18 -5.33
C GLY A 41 -14.03 -10.35 -4.54
N SER A 42 -12.92 -10.10 -5.20
CA SER A 42 -11.75 -9.40 -4.65
C SER A 42 -10.97 -8.74 -5.78
N PHE A 43 -10.09 -7.81 -5.45
CA PHE A 43 -9.05 -7.36 -6.38
C PHE A 43 -7.67 -7.46 -5.73
N THR A 44 -6.66 -7.62 -6.58
CA THR A 44 -5.26 -7.68 -6.14
C THR A 44 -4.47 -6.53 -6.73
N THR A 45 -3.52 -6.03 -5.93
CA THR A 45 -2.53 -5.04 -6.33
C THR A 45 -1.14 -5.65 -6.22
N THR A 46 -0.21 -5.10 -6.99
CA THR A 46 1.20 -5.16 -6.61
C THR A 46 1.56 -3.80 -6.03
N TYR A 47 2.49 -3.75 -5.08
CA TYR A 47 2.98 -2.47 -4.59
C TYR A 47 4.49 -2.38 -4.59
N LYS A 48 4.94 -1.14 -4.72
CA LYS A 48 6.34 -0.76 -4.50
C LYS A 48 6.36 0.44 -3.56
N PHE A 49 7.00 0.25 -2.42
CA PHE A 49 7.24 1.27 -1.43
C PHE A 49 8.69 1.72 -1.48
N GLU A 50 8.89 3.03 -1.53
CA GLU A 50 10.20 3.66 -1.44
C GLU A 50 10.13 4.78 -0.40
N SER A 51 10.92 4.67 0.66
CA SER A 51 10.97 5.67 1.71
C SER A 51 12.40 6.07 2.10
N LYS A 52 12.49 7.27 2.66
CA LYS A 52 13.68 7.87 3.23
C LYS A 52 13.38 8.23 4.67
N TRP A 53 14.23 7.79 5.57
CA TRP A 53 14.18 8.01 7.01
C TRP A 53 15.34 8.91 7.43
N ALA A 54 15.20 9.61 8.55
CA ALA A 54 16.32 10.24 9.23
C ALA A 54 17.41 9.18 9.53
N PRO A 55 18.70 9.55 9.67
CA PRO A 55 19.80 8.59 9.74
C PRO A 55 19.70 7.58 10.90
N ASP A 56 18.80 7.80 11.85
CA ASP A 56 18.40 6.83 12.85
C ASP A 56 17.00 6.30 12.55
N VAL A 57 16.91 5.09 11.98
CA VAL A 57 15.63 4.41 11.70
C VAL A 57 14.85 4.08 12.98
N SER A 58 15.51 4.00 14.14
CA SER A 58 14.84 3.80 15.44
C SER A 58 14.14 5.06 15.95
N SER A 59 14.48 6.23 15.42
CA SER A 59 13.75 7.48 15.68
C SER A 59 12.37 7.50 15.01
N GLY A 60 12.13 6.62 14.03
CA GLY A 60 10.85 6.53 13.31
C GLY A 60 10.50 7.78 12.51
N VAL A 61 11.45 8.68 12.25
CA VAL A 61 11.18 9.91 11.48
C VAL A 61 11.31 9.63 9.99
N GLU A 62 10.20 9.27 9.37
CA GLU A 62 10.09 9.22 7.91
C GLU A 62 10.18 10.65 7.34
N VAL A 63 11.13 10.87 6.44
CA VAL A 63 11.32 12.14 5.73
C VAL A 63 10.40 12.22 4.51
N LYS A 64 10.28 11.12 3.78
CA LYS A 64 9.34 10.96 2.66
C LYS A 64 9.15 9.48 2.34
N GLY A 65 7.95 9.14 1.89
CA GLY A 65 7.59 7.82 1.40
C GLY A 65 6.69 7.95 0.20
N ARG A 66 6.84 7.01 -0.73
CA ARG A 66 5.92 6.84 -1.85
C ARG A 66 5.58 5.38 -1.97
N CYS A 67 4.30 5.08 -1.95
CA CYS A 67 3.79 3.77 -2.30
C CYS A 67 2.84 3.89 -3.49
N GLN A 68 2.90 2.92 -4.39
CA GLN A 68 2.01 2.84 -5.55
C GLN A 68 1.42 1.45 -5.59
N HIS A 69 0.10 1.33 -5.72
CA HIS A 69 -0.60 0.05 -5.67
C HIS A 69 -1.47 -0.13 -6.92
N PRO A 70 -0.86 -0.33 -8.11
CA PRO A 70 -1.60 -0.67 -9.32
C PRO A 70 -2.42 -1.94 -9.12
N ILE A 71 -3.68 -1.92 -9.60
CA ILE A 71 -4.54 -3.10 -9.60
C ILE A 71 -4.13 -4.00 -10.76
N VAL A 72 -3.91 -5.28 -10.49
CA VAL A 72 -3.38 -6.25 -11.46
C VAL A 72 -4.39 -7.33 -11.84
N ALA A 73 -5.37 -7.62 -10.96
CA ALA A 73 -6.46 -8.53 -11.27
C ALA A 73 -7.67 -8.26 -10.38
N GLY A 74 -8.84 -8.73 -10.81
CA GLY A 74 -10.03 -8.78 -9.99
C GLY A 74 -10.94 -9.95 -10.35
N THR A 75 -11.81 -10.30 -9.41
CA THR A 75 -12.76 -11.42 -9.50
C THR A 75 -14.15 -10.95 -9.07
N GLY A 76 -15.19 -11.72 -9.43
CA GLY A 76 -16.58 -11.37 -9.08
C GLY A 76 -16.98 -10.01 -9.63
N GLU A 77 -17.48 -9.13 -8.77
CA GLU A 77 -17.86 -7.76 -9.10
C GLU A 77 -16.67 -6.88 -9.50
N PHE A 78 -15.44 -7.30 -9.18
CA PHE A 78 -14.21 -6.64 -9.61
C PHE A 78 -13.61 -7.27 -10.87
N PHE A 79 -14.31 -8.18 -11.57
CA PHE A 79 -13.77 -8.75 -12.80
C PHE A 79 -13.50 -7.65 -13.84
N GLY A 80 -12.27 -7.61 -14.38
CA GLY A 80 -11.85 -6.59 -15.33
C GLY A 80 -11.47 -5.23 -14.73
N VAL A 81 -11.52 -5.10 -13.40
CA VAL A 81 -11.17 -3.84 -12.73
C VAL A 81 -9.72 -3.42 -13.04
N SER A 82 -9.54 -2.13 -13.22
CA SER A 82 -8.24 -1.50 -13.45
C SER A 82 -8.14 -0.19 -12.68
N GLY A 83 -6.93 0.36 -12.60
CA GLY A 83 -6.67 1.61 -11.91
C GLY A 83 -5.56 1.45 -10.88
N ARG A 84 -5.55 2.35 -9.90
CA ARG A 84 -4.51 2.40 -8.89
C ARG A 84 -5.07 2.89 -7.57
N VAL A 85 -4.62 2.24 -6.50
CA VAL A 85 -4.78 2.69 -5.13
C VAL A 85 -3.45 3.32 -4.69
N ASP A 86 -3.54 4.42 -3.97
CA ASP A 86 -2.42 5.16 -3.42
C ASP A 86 -2.62 5.30 -1.92
N PHE A 87 -1.67 4.75 -1.16
CA PHE A 87 -1.65 4.90 0.28
C PHE A 87 -0.72 6.03 0.69
N LYS A 88 -1.14 6.76 1.72
CA LYS A 88 -0.34 7.74 2.43
C LYS A 88 -0.31 7.38 3.90
N ASP A 89 0.91 7.22 4.40
CA ASP A 89 1.17 6.96 5.80
C ASP A 89 1.19 8.31 6.54
N VAL A 90 0.41 8.40 7.60
CA VAL A 90 0.40 9.53 8.51
C VAL A 90 1.09 9.06 9.80
N VAL A 91 2.41 9.14 9.79
CA VAL A 91 3.27 8.64 10.88
C VAL A 91 2.91 9.25 12.24
N ALA A 92 2.47 10.51 12.26
CA ALA A 92 2.14 11.25 13.49
C ALA A 92 1.02 10.60 14.33
N ASN A 93 0.12 9.83 13.72
CA ASN A 93 -1.01 9.21 14.39
C ASN A 93 -1.23 7.74 13.97
N GLY A 94 -0.27 7.14 13.26
CA GLY A 94 -0.33 5.75 12.82
C GLY A 94 -1.50 5.45 11.88
N THR A 95 -1.98 6.42 11.10
CA THR A 95 -3.08 6.19 10.15
C THR A 95 -2.61 6.01 8.71
N TYR A 96 -3.26 5.08 8.02
CA TYR A 96 -3.04 4.77 6.61
C TYR A 96 -4.27 5.25 5.82
N VAL A 97 -4.10 6.39 5.14
CA VAL A 97 -5.16 6.99 4.31
C VAL A 97 -4.94 6.55 2.88
N TYR A 98 -5.97 6.01 2.23
CA TYR A 98 -5.89 5.66 0.82
C TYR A 98 -6.70 6.62 -0.03
N ARG A 99 -6.26 6.79 -1.27
CA ARG A 99 -6.98 7.47 -2.36
C ARG A 99 -6.80 6.66 -3.62
N GLY A 100 -7.77 6.67 -4.51
CA GLY A 100 -7.64 5.91 -5.75
C GLY A 100 -8.85 6.10 -6.65
N HIS A 101 -8.72 5.58 -7.86
CA HIS A 101 -9.83 5.43 -8.78
C HIS A 101 -9.83 3.99 -9.27
N LEU A 102 -10.95 3.31 -9.08
CA LEU A 102 -11.22 2.01 -9.68
C LEU A 102 -12.06 2.24 -10.93
N LYS A 103 -11.69 1.61 -12.03
CA LYS A 103 -12.46 1.58 -13.27
C LYS A 103 -12.82 0.14 -13.57
N VAL A 104 -14.11 -0.13 -13.71
CA VAL A 104 -14.66 -1.42 -14.13
C VAL A 104 -15.13 -1.27 -15.58
#